data_AF-A0A3Q9KC36-F1
#
_entry.id   AF-A0A3Q9KC36-F1
#
_cell.length_a   1.000
_cell.length_b   1.000
_cell.length_c   1.000
_cell.angle_alpha   90.00
_cell.angle_beta   90.00
_cell.angle_gamma   90.00
#
_symmetry.space_group_name_H-M   'P 1'
#
loop_
_entity.id
_entity.type
_entity.pdbx_description
1 polymer ?
#
loop_
_entity_poly.entity_id
_entity_poly.type
_entity_poly.pdbx_seq_one_letter_code
_entity_poly.pdbx_strand_id
1 'polypeptide(L)'
;MRDSVLTRGARGLGALVCLLLALLSAGWIIRDLAIAQHGADVWWAWLGETPRPREFTAWATSALDPLLVLGALVAAVTALRTAVPSSVATGALLSLAAATALLRTPLVWMLGAGWLQGLDSGLTARARLTALTQLALAVALIVVSAAGRRPDGPAGHGARGLPEPASSAYGVVRAVPHGVAPGAPGRPFKGPAVTVAVLLGAAGLAVTCWEIRWWEQLGGDIYGKGLLGDASVFRALLQPPVHWQALALALLALAAAAAALRRAAWARPAALTAAALLSVHSAVALAFALRTGELGRLAALPVRAQLEVGTAAFVAAAGLAAVIAAARPGVPAAAPDADEALAYGAAPGEARPPHAPPPPSTLPPGW
;
A
#
# COMPACT_ATOMS: atom_id res chain seq x y z
N MET A 1 19.87 3.20 5.27
CA MET A 1 19.23 2.85 3.98
C MET A 1 19.70 3.89 2.99
N ARG A 2 20.52 3.51 2.01
CA ARG A 2 20.91 4.41 0.90
C ARG A 2 19.68 4.66 0.04
N ASP A 3 19.47 5.91 -0.35
CA ASP A 3 18.38 6.26 -1.25
C ASP A 3 18.64 5.60 -2.62
N SER A 4 17.56 5.17 -3.25
CA SER A 4 17.61 4.47 -4.54
C SER A 4 16.46 4.97 -5.39
N VAL A 5 16.77 5.56 -6.53
CA VAL A 5 15.79 6.12 -7.46
C VAL A 5 15.26 5.00 -8.36
N LEU A 6 13.93 4.92 -8.51
CA LEU A 6 13.26 4.07 -9.49
C LEU A 6 13.53 4.62 -10.90
N THR A 7 14.05 3.78 -11.81
CA THR A 7 14.23 4.19 -13.21
C THR A 7 12.91 4.52 -13.88
N ARG A 8 12.91 5.43 -14.87
CA ARG A 8 11.71 5.81 -15.64
C ARG A 8 11.01 4.58 -16.26
N GLY A 9 11.80 3.61 -16.76
CA GLY A 9 11.29 2.35 -17.28
C GLY A 9 10.57 1.50 -16.22
N ALA A 10 11.15 1.38 -15.01
CA ALA A 10 10.52 0.66 -13.91
C ALA A 10 9.21 1.34 -13.45
N ARG A 11 9.14 2.67 -13.47
CA ARG A 11 7.91 3.43 -13.16
C ARG A 11 6.80 3.17 -14.20
N GLY A 12 7.14 3.20 -15.49
CA GLY A 12 6.19 2.90 -16.56
C GLY A 12 5.68 1.45 -16.51
N LEU A 13 6.58 0.49 -16.33
CA LEU A 13 6.21 -0.92 -16.22
C LEU A 13 5.37 -1.20 -14.96
N GLY A 14 5.75 -0.62 -13.82
CA GLY A 14 4.96 -0.71 -12.59
C GLY A 14 3.54 -0.16 -12.76
N ALA A 15 3.39 0.98 -13.44
CA ALA A 15 2.08 1.55 -13.74
C ALA A 15 1.25 0.65 -14.67
N LEU A 16 1.86 0.08 -15.71
CA LEU A 16 1.20 -0.87 -16.60
C LEU A 16 0.69 -2.10 -15.83
N VAL A 17 1.52 -2.70 -14.98
CA VAL A 17 1.14 -3.85 -14.16
C VAL A 17 -0.01 -3.50 -13.20
N CYS A 18 0.01 -2.31 -12.60
CA CYS A 18 -1.10 -1.80 -11.79
C CYS A 18 -2.40 -1.65 -12.61
N LEU A 19 -2.32 -1.11 -13.84
CA LEU A 19 -3.50 -1.00 -14.71
C LEU A 19 -4.07 -2.37 -15.07
N LEU A 20 -3.22 -3.37 -15.34
CA LEU A 20 -3.67 -4.74 -15.59
C LEU A 20 -4.38 -5.34 -14.36
N LEU A 21 -3.85 -5.15 -13.15
CA LEU A 21 -4.51 -5.57 -11.91
C LEU A 21 -5.89 -4.92 -11.72
N ALA A 22 -5.99 -3.61 -12.01
CA ALA A 22 -7.23 -2.86 -11.94
C ALA A 22 -8.25 -3.39 -12.95
N LEU A 23 -7.85 -3.59 -14.22
CA LEU A 23 -8.73 -4.10 -15.28
C LEU A 23 -9.23 -5.51 -15.00
N LEU A 24 -8.36 -6.41 -14.53
CA LEU A 24 -8.76 -7.78 -14.16
C LEU A 24 -9.83 -7.76 -13.06
N SER A 25 -9.61 -6.96 -12.01
CA SER A 25 -10.56 -6.87 -10.89
C SER A 25 -11.85 -6.17 -11.29
N ALA A 26 -11.77 -5.09 -12.09
CA ALA A 26 -12.93 -4.38 -12.61
C ALA A 26 -13.80 -5.25 -13.53
N GLY A 27 -13.19 -6.12 -14.35
CA GLY A 27 -13.93 -7.07 -15.20
C GLY A 27 -14.85 -7.99 -14.39
N TRP A 28 -14.40 -8.46 -13.23
CA TRP A 28 -15.21 -9.28 -12.33
C TRP A 28 -16.32 -8.48 -11.62
N ILE A 29 -16.04 -7.22 -11.25
CA ILE A 29 -17.06 -6.32 -10.68
C ILE A 29 -18.16 -6.04 -11.73
N ILE A 30 -17.78 -5.77 -12.98
CA ILE A 30 -18.72 -5.55 -14.09
C ILE A 30 -19.55 -6.81 -14.35
N ARG A 31 -18.92 -8.00 -14.31
CA ARG A 31 -19.65 -9.28 -14.41
C ARG A 31 -20.69 -9.41 -13.31
N ASP A 32 -20.32 -9.18 -12.06
CA ASP A 32 -21.24 -9.28 -10.92
C ASP A 32 -22.41 -8.32 -11.07
N LEU A 33 -22.15 -7.07 -11.51
CA LEU A 33 -23.21 -6.09 -11.82
C LEU A 33 -24.13 -6.54 -12.98
N ALA A 34 -23.58 -7.22 -13.98
CA ALA A 34 -24.35 -7.70 -15.14
C ALA A 34 -25.29 -8.88 -14.78
N ILE A 35 -24.87 -9.77 -13.88
CA ILE A 35 -25.66 -10.93 -13.43
C ILE A 35 -26.59 -10.60 -12.24
N ALA A 36 -26.46 -9.43 -11.63
CA ALA A 36 -27.30 -9.00 -10.51
C ALA A 36 -28.74 -8.69 -10.96
N GLN A 37 -29.75 -8.99 -10.12
CA GLN A 37 -31.13 -8.58 -10.39
C GLN A 37 -31.29 -7.05 -10.27
N HIS A 38 -30.62 -6.45 -9.30
CA HIS A 38 -30.50 -5.02 -9.08
C HIS A 38 -29.05 -4.70 -8.73
N GLY A 39 -28.55 -3.52 -9.11
CA GLY A 39 -27.18 -3.10 -8.75
C GLY A 39 -26.92 -3.11 -7.23
N ALA A 40 -27.97 -2.89 -6.43
CA ALA A 40 -27.91 -3.00 -4.97
C ALA A 40 -27.62 -4.42 -4.47
N ASP A 41 -27.91 -5.47 -5.25
CA ASP A 41 -27.65 -6.85 -4.85
C ASP A 41 -26.16 -7.13 -4.72
N VAL A 42 -25.33 -6.49 -5.55
CA VAL A 42 -23.85 -6.58 -5.44
C VAL A 42 -23.39 -5.94 -4.14
N TRP A 43 -23.96 -4.79 -3.79
CA TRP A 43 -23.69 -4.13 -2.52
C TRP A 43 -24.07 -5.01 -1.33
N TRP A 44 -25.23 -5.66 -1.39
CA TRP A 44 -25.68 -6.59 -0.35
C TRP A 44 -24.85 -7.86 -0.29
N ALA A 45 -24.41 -8.38 -1.45
CA ALA A 45 -23.46 -9.48 -1.54
C ALA A 45 -22.15 -9.16 -0.82
N TRP A 46 -21.61 -7.96 -1.05
CA TRP A 46 -20.40 -7.48 -0.38
C TRP A 46 -20.58 -7.27 1.13
N LEU A 47 -21.81 -6.97 1.57
CA LEU A 47 -22.15 -6.87 2.99
C LEU A 47 -22.35 -8.24 3.68
N GLY A 48 -22.19 -9.34 2.95
CA GLY A 48 -22.24 -10.70 3.48
C GLY A 48 -23.62 -11.34 3.43
N GLU A 49 -24.63 -10.65 2.88
CA GLU A 49 -25.85 -11.33 2.43
C GLU A 49 -25.56 -12.12 1.17
N THR A 50 -26.33 -13.17 0.89
CA THR A 50 -26.17 -13.97 -0.33
C THR A 50 -27.46 -13.89 -1.16
N PRO A 51 -27.82 -12.71 -1.69
CA PRO A 51 -28.94 -12.63 -2.63
C PRO A 51 -28.64 -13.54 -3.82
N ARG A 52 -29.67 -14.25 -4.32
CA ARG A 52 -29.51 -15.13 -5.48
C ARG A 52 -29.34 -14.27 -6.74
N PRO A 53 -28.28 -14.48 -7.55
CA PRO A 53 -28.12 -13.81 -8.84
C PRO A 53 -29.27 -14.15 -9.82
N ARG A 54 -29.34 -13.43 -10.96
CA ARG A 54 -30.32 -13.72 -12.03
C ARG A 54 -30.23 -15.14 -12.55
N GLU A 55 -29.00 -15.63 -12.66
CA GLU A 55 -28.65 -16.95 -13.18
C GLU A 55 -28.16 -17.84 -12.03
N PHE A 56 -28.25 -19.16 -12.18
CA PHE A 56 -27.64 -20.13 -11.26
C PHE A 56 -26.11 -20.08 -11.34
N THR A 57 -25.52 -19.01 -10.79
CA THR A 57 -24.07 -18.75 -10.80
C THR A 57 -23.61 -18.22 -9.45
N ALA A 58 -22.30 -18.14 -9.25
CA ALA A 58 -21.70 -17.57 -8.04
C ALA A 58 -21.25 -16.12 -8.26
N TRP A 59 -21.42 -15.31 -7.20
CA TRP A 59 -20.75 -14.02 -7.05
C TRP A 59 -19.23 -14.20 -7.14
N ALA A 60 -18.55 -13.26 -7.78
CA ALA A 60 -17.10 -13.31 -7.89
C ALA A 60 -16.38 -12.41 -6.89
N THR A 61 -16.95 -11.27 -6.57
CA THR A 61 -16.25 -10.18 -5.86
C THR A 61 -16.77 -9.96 -4.44
N SER A 62 -16.00 -9.21 -3.68
CA SER A 62 -16.18 -8.83 -2.29
C SER A 62 -15.99 -7.33 -2.10
N ALA A 63 -16.31 -6.82 -0.91
CA ALA A 63 -16.12 -5.42 -0.55
C ALA A 63 -14.66 -4.91 -0.69
N LEU A 64 -13.66 -5.81 -0.70
CA LEU A 64 -12.25 -5.42 -0.83
C LEU A 64 -11.81 -5.24 -2.29
N ASP A 65 -12.53 -5.81 -3.26
CA ASP A 65 -12.16 -5.76 -4.67
C ASP A 65 -12.17 -4.34 -5.27
N PRO A 66 -13.18 -3.49 -5.02
CA PRO A 66 -13.14 -2.09 -5.45
C PRO A 66 -11.94 -1.33 -4.88
N LEU A 67 -11.54 -1.68 -3.65
CA LEU A 67 -10.42 -1.08 -2.95
C LEU A 67 -9.07 -1.48 -3.56
N LEU A 68 -8.95 -2.73 -4.03
CA LEU A 68 -7.80 -3.18 -4.82
C LEU A 68 -7.74 -2.48 -6.19
N VAL A 69 -8.87 -2.26 -6.86
CA VAL A 69 -8.94 -1.46 -8.10
C VAL A 69 -8.46 -0.03 -7.85
N LEU A 70 -9.03 0.65 -6.86
CA LEU A 70 -8.64 2.03 -6.52
C LEU A 70 -7.18 2.12 -6.09
N GLY A 71 -6.71 1.18 -5.26
CA GLY A 71 -5.31 1.10 -4.85
C GLY A 71 -4.36 0.91 -6.04
N ALA A 72 -4.75 0.08 -7.01
CA ALA A 72 -3.99 -0.13 -8.23
C ALA A 72 -3.95 1.12 -9.13
N LEU A 73 -5.08 1.81 -9.31
CA LEU A 73 -5.13 3.07 -10.05
C LEU A 73 -4.29 4.17 -9.38
N VAL A 74 -4.38 4.31 -8.05
CA VAL A 74 -3.56 5.25 -7.28
C VAL A 74 -2.09 4.91 -7.40
N ALA A 75 -1.71 3.64 -7.26
CA ALA A 75 -0.33 3.19 -7.43
C ALA A 75 0.20 3.51 -8.84
N ALA A 76 -0.59 3.27 -9.89
CA ALA A 76 -0.24 3.63 -11.26
C ALA A 76 -0.01 5.15 -11.41
N VAL A 77 -0.92 5.97 -10.89
CA VAL A 77 -0.78 7.44 -10.93
C VAL A 77 0.45 7.90 -10.15
N THR A 78 0.71 7.32 -8.97
CA THR A 78 1.90 7.66 -8.17
C THR A 78 3.20 7.27 -8.88
N ALA A 79 3.20 6.13 -9.60
CA ALA A 79 4.33 5.71 -10.41
C ALA A 79 4.56 6.66 -11.59
N LEU A 80 3.52 7.15 -12.26
CA LEU A 80 3.68 8.03 -13.43
C LEU A 80 3.97 9.50 -13.09
N ARG A 81 3.50 10.00 -11.94
CA ARG A 81 3.72 11.40 -11.56
C ARG A 81 5.18 11.66 -11.18
N THR A 82 5.85 12.49 -11.96
CA THR A 82 7.24 12.93 -11.74
C THR A 82 7.43 13.68 -10.42
N ALA A 83 6.40 14.38 -9.95
CA ALA A 83 6.40 15.08 -8.67
C ALA A 83 6.38 14.16 -7.44
N VAL A 84 6.11 12.85 -7.61
CA VAL A 84 6.04 11.90 -6.48
C VAL A 84 7.41 11.27 -6.23
N PRO A 85 7.94 11.35 -5.00
CA PRO A 85 9.22 10.74 -4.64
C PRO A 85 9.27 9.24 -4.96
N SER A 86 10.40 8.77 -5.48
CA SER A 86 10.57 7.36 -5.89
C SER A 86 10.30 6.38 -4.75
N SER A 87 10.66 6.71 -3.50
CA SER A 87 10.38 5.84 -2.35
C SER A 87 8.89 5.67 -2.07
N VAL A 88 8.08 6.71 -2.27
CA VAL A 88 6.63 6.66 -2.11
C VAL A 88 6.01 5.82 -3.23
N ALA A 89 6.48 6.01 -4.47
CA ALA A 89 6.04 5.17 -5.59
C ALA A 89 6.39 3.69 -5.37
N THR A 90 7.64 3.37 -4.99
CA THR A 90 8.05 2.00 -4.64
C THR A 90 7.20 1.44 -3.50
N GLY A 91 6.98 2.23 -2.45
CA GLY A 91 6.15 1.82 -1.32
C GLY A 91 4.71 1.52 -1.73
N ALA A 92 4.11 2.33 -2.62
CA ALA A 92 2.77 2.09 -3.14
C ALA A 92 2.69 0.79 -3.96
N LEU A 93 3.65 0.55 -4.85
CA LEU A 93 3.73 -0.68 -5.65
C LEU A 93 3.89 -1.92 -4.75
N LEU A 94 4.79 -1.86 -3.76
CA LEU A 94 5.02 -2.97 -2.83
C LEU A 94 3.83 -3.22 -1.91
N SER A 95 3.17 -2.16 -1.44
CA SER A 95 1.99 -2.30 -0.56
C SER A 95 0.81 -2.91 -1.30
N LEU A 96 0.58 -2.48 -2.54
CA LEU A 96 -0.41 -3.09 -3.42
C LEU A 96 -0.07 -4.56 -3.71
N ALA A 97 1.18 -4.85 -4.08
CA ALA A 97 1.63 -6.21 -4.34
C ALA A 97 1.43 -7.13 -3.12
N ALA A 98 1.76 -6.65 -1.92
CA ALA A 98 1.56 -7.40 -0.68
C ALA A 98 0.08 -7.66 -0.40
N ALA A 99 -0.78 -6.63 -0.54
CA ALA A 99 -2.22 -6.78 -0.35
C ALA A 99 -2.84 -7.75 -1.37
N THR A 100 -2.51 -7.61 -2.65
CA THR A 100 -2.96 -8.53 -3.71
C THR A 100 -2.45 -9.94 -3.47
N ALA A 101 -1.18 -10.12 -3.11
CA ALA A 101 -0.63 -11.44 -2.83
C ALA A 101 -1.38 -12.11 -1.69
N LEU A 102 -1.42 -11.47 -0.51
CA LEU A 102 -2.08 -12.03 0.66
C LEU A 102 -3.56 -12.35 0.39
N LEU A 103 -4.32 -11.48 -0.27
CA LEU A 103 -5.75 -11.72 -0.49
C LEU A 103 -6.05 -12.75 -1.59
N ARG A 104 -5.11 -13.01 -2.51
CA ARG A 104 -5.35 -13.91 -3.66
C ARG A 104 -4.67 -15.27 -3.55
N THR A 105 -3.65 -15.40 -2.71
CA THR A 105 -2.98 -16.68 -2.44
C THR A 105 -3.94 -17.83 -2.13
N PRO A 106 -4.95 -17.71 -1.24
CA PRO A 106 -5.83 -18.83 -0.92
C PRO A 106 -6.68 -19.33 -2.08
N LEU A 107 -6.97 -18.46 -3.04
CA LEU A 107 -7.79 -18.79 -4.19
C LEU A 107 -7.13 -19.83 -5.11
N VAL A 108 -5.79 -19.94 -5.07
CA VAL A 108 -5.04 -20.87 -5.94
C VAL A 108 -5.37 -22.32 -5.62
N TRP A 109 -5.50 -22.66 -4.34
CA TRP A 109 -5.85 -24.01 -3.90
C TRP A 109 -7.36 -24.17 -3.75
N MET A 110 -8.09 -23.15 -3.28
CA MET A 110 -9.54 -23.23 -3.12
C MET A 110 -10.26 -23.46 -4.44
N LEU A 111 -9.95 -22.68 -5.48
CA LEU A 111 -10.60 -22.80 -6.79
C LEU A 111 -10.16 -24.05 -7.56
N GLY A 112 -9.19 -24.81 -7.05
CA GLY A 112 -8.80 -26.12 -7.55
C GLY A 112 -9.41 -27.29 -6.77
N ALA A 113 -10.19 -27.02 -5.72
CA ALA A 113 -10.69 -28.06 -4.84
C ALA A 113 -11.93 -28.77 -5.43
N GLY A 114 -12.00 -30.10 -5.23
CA GLY A 114 -13.08 -30.93 -5.77
C GLY A 114 -14.48 -30.62 -5.22
N TRP A 115 -14.58 -29.96 -4.06
CA TRP A 115 -15.87 -29.59 -3.49
C TRP A 115 -16.59 -28.47 -4.26
N LEU A 116 -15.92 -27.79 -5.20
CA LEU A 116 -16.52 -26.81 -6.12
C LEU A 116 -17.12 -27.46 -7.38
N GLN A 117 -17.12 -28.79 -7.51
CA GLN A 117 -17.57 -29.51 -8.72
C GLN A 117 -19.04 -29.26 -9.12
N GLY A 118 -19.86 -28.68 -8.24
CA GLY A 118 -21.25 -28.28 -8.54
C GLY A 118 -21.39 -26.89 -9.19
N LEU A 119 -20.32 -26.09 -9.26
CA LEU A 119 -20.31 -24.80 -9.94
C LEU A 119 -19.82 -24.96 -11.39
N ASP A 120 -20.17 -24.01 -12.27
CA ASP A 120 -19.67 -23.98 -13.64
C ASP A 120 -18.14 -24.11 -13.67
N SER A 121 -17.67 -25.24 -14.19
CA SER A 121 -16.25 -25.59 -14.27
C SER A 121 -15.45 -24.57 -15.10
N GLY A 122 -16.07 -23.99 -16.13
CA GLY A 122 -15.45 -22.95 -16.94
C GLY A 122 -15.31 -21.63 -16.17
N LEU A 123 -16.23 -21.34 -15.26
CA LEU A 123 -16.19 -20.14 -14.42
C LEU A 123 -15.12 -20.24 -13.32
N THR A 124 -15.08 -21.36 -12.60
CA THR A 124 -14.07 -21.62 -11.55
C THR A 124 -12.66 -21.66 -12.14
N ALA A 125 -12.48 -22.25 -13.33
CA ALA A 125 -11.22 -22.23 -14.06
C ALA A 125 -10.78 -20.79 -14.44
N ARG A 126 -11.70 -19.96 -14.95
CA ARG A 126 -11.42 -18.54 -15.26
C ARG A 126 -11.07 -17.73 -14.02
N ALA A 127 -11.76 -17.96 -12.90
CA ALA A 127 -11.46 -17.30 -11.63
C ALA A 127 -10.06 -17.72 -11.12
N ARG A 128 -9.72 -19.01 -11.20
CA ARG A 128 -8.40 -19.53 -10.80
C ARG A 128 -7.29 -18.94 -11.66
N LEU A 129 -7.48 -18.89 -12.98
CA LEU A 129 -6.53 -18.26 -13.90
C LEU A 129 -6.35 -16.76 -13.58
N THR A 130 -7.44 -16.06 -13.25
CA THR A 130 -7.38 -14.66 -12.81
C THR A 130 -6.55 -14.53 -11.53
N ALA A 131 -6.80 -15.35 -10.52
CA ALA A 131 -6.05 -15.32 -9.26
C ALA A 131 -4.55 -15.58 -9.48
N LEU A 132 -4.20 -16.58 -10.30
CA LEU A 132 -2.82 -16.87 -10.69
C LEU A 132 -2.18 -15.69 -11.42
N THR A 133 -2.92 -15.07 -12.34
CA THR A 133 -2.45 -13.89 -13.09
C THR A 133 -2.22 -12.70 -12.14
N GLN A 134 -3.14 -12.44 -11.21
CA GLN A 134 -2.98 -11.39 -10.20
C GLN A 134 -1.77 -11.62 -9.30
N LEU A 135 -1.51 -12.88 -8.91
CA LEU A 135 -0.31 -13.25 -8.15
C LEU A 135 0.97 -13.05 -8.96
N ALA A 136 0.99 -13.47 -10.23
CA ALA A 136 2.13 -13.25 -11.12
C ALA A 136 2.41 -11.74 -11.31
N LEU A 137 1.35 -10.92 -11.46
CA LEU A 137 1.48 -9.46 -11.54
C LEU A 137 1.97 -8.85 -10.21
N ALA A 138 1.53 -9.36 -9.05
CA ALA A 138 2.05 -8.94 -7.75
C ALA A 138 3.55 -9.26 -7.60
N VAL A 139 3.99 -10.45 -8.02
CA VAL A 139 5.41 -10.81 -8.07
C VAL A 139 6.17 -9.90 -9.04
N ALA A 140 5.61 -9.60 -10.22
CA ALA A 140 6.21 -8.67 -11.17
C ALA A 140 6.39 -7.28 -10.56
N LEU A 141 5.42 -6.76 -9.79
CA LEU A 141 5.57 -5.49 -9.07
C LEU A 141 6.74 -5.51 -8.06
N ILE A 142 6.91 -6.61 -7.34
CA ILE A 142 8.03 -6.79 -6.40
C ILE A 142 9.36 -6.80 -7.16
N VAL A 143 9.46 -7.55 -8.25
CA VAL A 143 10.65 -7.64 -9.10
C VAL A 143 10.98 -6.29 -9.71
N VAL A 144 10.01 -5.58 -10.29
CA VAL A 144 10.19 -4.23 -10.85
C VAL A 144 10.65 -3.25 -9.78
N SER A 145 10.10 -3.35 -8.57
CA SER A 145 10.49 -2.52 -7.42
C SER A 145 11.86 -2.86 -6.86
N ALA A 146 12.36 -4.09 -7.05
CA ALA A 146 13.68 -4.52 -6.62
C ALA A 146 14.76 -4.19 -7.68
N ALA A 147 14.54 -4.61 -8.93
CA ALA A 147 15.44 -4.39 -10.06
C ALA A 147 15.52 -2.91 -10.49
N GLY A 148 14.44 -2.16 -10.29
CA GLY A 148 14.39 -0.74 -10.61
C GLY A 148 15.19 0.15 -9.66
N ARG A 149 15.69 -0.37 -8.53
CA ARG A 149 16.53 0.38 -7.59
C ARG A 149 17.96 0.41 -8.10
N ARG A 150 18.40 1.58 -8.58
CA ARG A 150 19.83 1.86 -8.69
C ARG A 150 20.33 2.38 -7.35
N PRO A 151 21.46 1.88 -6.82
CA PRO A 151 22.11 2.54 -5.69
C PRO A 151 22.43 3.97 -6.12
N ASP A 152 22.11 4.96 -5.29
CA ASP A 152 22.71 6.28 -5.42
C ASP A 152 24.22 6.07 -5.24
N GLY A 153 24.94 5.97 -6.37
CA GLY A 153 26.39 6.00 -6.36
C GLY A 153 26.83 7.32 -5.75
N PRO A 154 28.00 7.38 -5.09
CA PRO A 154 28.59 8.67 -4.74
C PRO A 154 28.60 9.50 -6.02
N ALA A 155 28.10 10.73 -5.95
CA ALA A 155 27.96 11.63 -7.07
C ALA A 155 29.33 11.95 -7.69
N GLY A 156 29.87 11.02 -8.47
CA GLY A 156 30.96 11.26 -9.40
C GLY A 156 30.36 11.96 -10.60
N HIS A 157 30.21 13.28 -10.50
CA HIS A 157 30.23 14.13 -11.69
C HIS A 157 31.66 14.07 -12.26
N GLY A 158 32.04 12.92 -12.81
CA GLY A 158 33.14 12.83 -13.75
C GLY A 158 32.60 13.41 -15.06
N ALA A 159 32.94 14.66 -15.33
CA ALA A 159 32.76 15.31 -16.62
C ALA A 159 33.36 14.42 -17.72
N ARG A 160 32.54 13.53 -18.28
CA ARG A 160 32.96 12.61 -19.34
C ARG A 160 32.87 13.38 -20.66
N GLY A 161 33.97 14.05 -21.01
CA GLY A 161 34.14 14.65 -22.35
C GLY A 161 34.67 16.09 -22.40
N LEU A 162 35.29 16.62 -21.35
CA LEU A 162 36.01 17.89 -21.44
C LEU A 162 37.52 17.65 -21.47
N PRO A 163 38.27 18.18 -22.46
CA PRO A 163 39.72 18.10 -22.47
C PRO A 163 40.30 18.85 -21.27
N GLU A 164 41.36 18.27 -20.69
CA GLU A 164 41.96 18.64 -19.40
C GLU A 164 42.58 20.04 -19.24
N PRO A 165 42.83 20.89 -20.27
CA PRO A 165 43.45 22.20 -20.00
C PRO A 165 42.45 23.37 -19.90
N ALA A 166 41.13 23.14 -19.94
CA ALA A 166 40.15 24.23 -20.02
C ALA A 166 39.44 24.60 -18.70
N SER A 167 39.79 23.99 -17.55
CA SER A 167 39.11 24.27 -16.27
C SER A 167 39.78 25.36 -15.42
N SER A 168 40.82 26.05 -15.91
CA SER A 168 41.52 27.10 -15.15
C SER A 168 41.49 28.50 -15.80
N ALA A 169 40.67 28.72 -16.83
CA ALA A 169 40.63 30.00 -17.53
C ALA A 169 39.27 30.69 -17.34
N TYR A 170 39.28 31.71 -16.48
CA TYR A 170 38.37 32.85 -16.46
C TYR A 170 36.89 32.60 -16.77
N GLY A 171 36.09 32.64 -15.71
CA GLY A 171 34.66 32.92 -15.85
C GLY A 171 33.94 32.61 -14.56
N VAL A 172 33.29 33.64 -13.99
CA VAL A 172 32.22 33.45 -13.02
C VAL A 172 31.12 32.66 -13.72
N VAL A 173 31.23 31.33 -13.70
CA VAL A 173 30.09 30.47 -13.97
C VAL A 173 29.26 30.59 -12.71
N ARG A 174 28.26 31.48 -12.71
CA ARG A 174 27.11 31.30 -11.83
C ARG A 174 26.72 29.85 -12.04
N ALA A 175 26.83 29.03 -10.99
CA ALA A 175 26.17 27.74 -11.00
C ALA A 175 24.70 28.07 -11.31
N VAL A 176 24.30 27.85 -12.55
CA VAL A 176 22.89 27.85 -12.94
C VAL A 176 22.26 26.94 -11.90
N PRO A 177 21.27 27.41 -11.09
CA PRO A 177 20.67 26.58 -10.08
C PRO A 177 20.27 25.29 -10.77
N HIS A 178 21.02 24.21 -10.52
CA HIS A 178 20.68 22.92 -11.08
C HIS A 178 19.33 22.64 -10.46
N GLY A 179 18.30 22.64 -11.31
CA GLY A 179 16.91 22.66 -10.90
C GLY A 179 16.72 21.65 -9.78
N VAL A 180 16.23 22.15 -8.64
CA VAL A 180 15.91 21.43 -7.39
C VAL A 180 16.17 19.94 -7.54
N ALA A 181 17.38 19.48 -7.17
CA ALA A 181 17.64 18.06 -7.04
C ALA A 181 16.47 17.47 -6.23
N PRO A 182 15.79 16.41 -6.69
CA PRO A 182 14.61 15.91 -6.03
C PRO A 182 14.96 15.65 -4.56
N GLY A 183 14.45 16.49 -3.67
CA GLY A 183 14.83 16.49 -2.27
C GLY A 183 14.66 15.10 -1.68
N ALA A 184 15.53 14.76 -0.72
CA ALA A 184 15.48 13.45 -0.08
C ALA A 184 14.05 13.14 0.39
N PRO A 185 13.60 11.89 0.23
CA PRO A 185 12.19 11.54 0.39
C PRO A 185 11.69 11.94 1.78
N GLY A 186 10.71 12.85 1.80
CA GLY A 186 10.20 13.45 3.03
C GLY A 186 9.75 12.39 4.03
N ARG A 187 10.39 12.38 5.20
CA ARG A 187 10.05 11.45 6.28
C ARG A 187 8.74 11.90 6.94
N PRO A 188 7.86 10.98 7.35
CA PRO A 188 6.68 11.38 8.13
C PRO A 188 7.12 12.07 9.42
N PHE A 189 6.42 13.15 9.79
CA PHE A 189 6.61 13.81 11.08
C PHE A 189 6.46 12.80 12.21
N LYS A 190 7.20 12.97 13.32
CA LYS A 190 7.16 12.05 14.47
C LYS A 190 5.72 11.84 14.98
N GLY A 191 4.92 12.91 15.09
CA GLY A 191 3.53 12.83 15.56
C GLY A 191 2.65 11.91 14.70
N PRO A 192 2.43 12.22 13.41
CA PRO A 192 1.68 11.36 12.49
C PRO A 192 2.19 9.92 12.39
N ALA A 193 3.51 9.70 12.46
CA ALA A 193 4.07 8.35 12.45
C ALA A 193 3.67 7.54 13.70
N VAL A 194 3.73 8.17 14.88
CA VAL A 194 3.31 7.56 16.15
C VAL A 194 1.80 7.32 16.16
N THR A 195 0.99 8.27 15.70
CA THR A 195 -0.48 8.08 15.67
C THR A 195 -0.87 6.93 14.75
N VAL A 196 -0.30 6.87 13.54
CA VAL A 196 -0.53 5.74 12.61
C VAL A 196 -0.08 4.42 13.24
N ALA A 197 1.09 4.39 13.88
CA ALA A 197 1.61 3.18 14.52
C ALA A 197 0.69 2.69 15.66
N VAL A 198 0.22 3.59 16.51
CA VAL A 198 -0.67 3.25 17.63
C VAL A 198 -2.03 2.78 17.10
N LEU A 199 -2.63 3.50 16.15
CA LEU A 199 -3.95 3.16 15.62
C LEU A 199 -3.94 1.84 14.86
N LEU A 200 -2.99 1.66 13.92
CA LEU A 200 -2.89 0.41 13.16
C LEU A 200 -2.36 -0.76 13.99
N GLY A 201 -1.47 -0.48 14.95
CA GLY A 201 -0.98 -1.48 15.90
C GLY A 201 -2.12 -2.00 16.77
N ALA A 202 -2.89 -1.11 17.40
CA ALA A 202 -4.03 -1.50 18.22
C ALA A 202 -5.13 -2.21 17.41
N ALA A 203 -5.45 -1.72 16.21
CA ALA A 203 -6.42 -2.37 15.32
C ALA A 203 -5.95 -3.77 14.88
N GLY A 204 -4.70 -3.90 14.44
CA GLY A 204 -4.12 -5.19 14.03
C GLY A 204 -4.05 -6.19 15.18
N LEU A 205 -3.68 -5.74 16.38
CA LEU A 205 -3.68 -6.57 17.59
C LEU A 205 -5.10 -7.00 17.98
N ALA A 206 -6.08 -6.11 17.92
CA ALA A 206 -7.48 -6.45 18.22
C ALA A 206 -8.01 -7.54 17.28
N VAL A 207 -7.74 -7.43 15.98
CA VAL A 207 -8.10 -8.46 14.99
C VAL A 207 -7.36 -9.77 15.29
N THR A 208 -6.07 -9.71 15.61
CA THR A 208 -5.28 -10.91 15.96
C THR A 208 -5.81 -11.61 17.21
N CYS A 209 -6.20 -10.85 18.23
CA CYS A 209 -6.80 -11.40 19.45
C CYS A 209 -8.13 -12.12 19.16
N TRP A 210 -8.96 -11.57 18.26
CA TRP A 210 -10.17 -12.25 17.80
C TRP A 210 -9.86 -13.56 17.08
N GLU A 211 -8.84 -13.58 16.22
CA GLU A 211 -8.43 -14.80 15.51
C GLU A 211 -7.90 -15.88 16.46
N ILE A 212 -7.09 -15.52 17.47
CA ILE A 212 -6.64 -16.46 18.52
C ILE A 212 -7.85 -17.03 19.28
N ARG A 213 -8.80 -16.16 19.64
CA ARG A 213 -10.03 -16.60 20.32
C ARG A 213 -10.88 -17.51 19.43
N TRP A 214 -10.99 -17.23 18.13
CA TRP A 214 -11.71 -18.08 17.19
C TRP A 214 -11.06 -19.45 17.04
N TRP A 215 -9.72 -19.50 17.00
CA TRP A 215 -8.97 -20.74 17.05
C TRP A 215 -9.30 -21.57 18.31
N GLU A 216 -9.28 -20.95 19.49
CA GLU A 216 -9.60 -21.61 20.76
C GLU A 216 -11.04 -22.13 20.81
N GLN A 217 -12.00 -21.39 20.27
CA GLN A 217 -13.42 -21.73 20.38
C GLN A 217 -13.91 -22.72 19.33
N LEU A 218 -13.43 -22.59 18.09
CA LEU A 218 -13.84 -23.46 16.99
C LEU A 218 -13.03 -24.77 16.98
N GLY A 219 -11.85 -24.76 17.61
CA GLY A 219 -10.88 -25.84 17.47
C GLY A 219 -10.16 -25.78 16.11
N GLY A 220 -9.02 -26.47 16.03
CA GLY A 220 -8.14 -26.42 14.85
C GLY A 220 -8.80 -26.87 13.55
N ASP A 221 -9.70 -27.85 13.61
CA ASP A 221 -10.35 -28.39 12.41
C ASP A 221 -11.34 -27.40 11.78
N ILE A 222 -12.24 -26.83 12.58
CA ILE A 222 -13.25 -25.88 12.09
C ILE A 222 -12.59 -24.56 11.72
N TYR A 223 -11.65 -24.06 12.53
CA TYR A 223 -10.88 -22.87 12.17
C TYR A 223 -10.08 -23.09 10.89
N GLY A 224 -9.45 -24.27 10.75
CA GLY A 224 -8.69 -24.66 9.56
C GLY A 224 -9.52 -24.58 8.28
N LYS A 225 -10.81 -24.97 8.32
CA LYS A 225 -11.74 -24.77 7.20
C LYS A 225 -11.98 -23.31 6.86
N GLY A 226 -12.10 -22.44 7.87
CA GLY A 226 -12.25 -21.01 7.64
C GLY A 226 -10.95 -20.28 7.26
N LEU A 227 -9.79 -20.91 7.46
CA LEU A 227 -8.48 -20.41 7.07
C LEU A 227 -8.06 -20.87 5.67
N LEU A 228 -8.20 -22.16 5.37
CA LEU A 228 -7.79 -22.78 4.11
C LEU A 228 -8.93 -22.87 3.10
N GLY A 229 -10.18 -22.65 3.52
CA GLY A 229 -11.37 -22.73 2.68
C GLY A 229 -11.98 -24.13 2.67
N ASP A 230 -13.31 -24.17 2.67
CA ASP A 230 -14.16 -25.35 2.51
C ASP A 230 -15.48 -24.90 1.86
N ALA A 231 -16.29 -25.86 1.41
CA ALA A 231 -17.60 -25.60 0.79
C ALA A 231 -18.53 -24.75 1.68
N SER A 232 -18.44 -24.91 3.01
CA SER A 232 -19.26 -24.17 3.96
C SER A 232 -18.86 -22.70 4.15
N VAL A 233 -17.66 -22.31 3.73
CA VAL A 233 -17.10 -20.95 3.94
C VAL A 233 -17.03 -20.17 2.62
N PHE A 234 -17.30 -20.84 1.49
CA PHE A 234 -17.31 -20.22 0.18
C PHE A 234 -18.43 -19.19 0.05
N ARG A 235 -18.08 -17.93 -0.20
CA ARG A 235 -19.03 -16.81 -0.39
C ARG A 235 -19.00 -16.23 -1.79
N ALA A 236 -17.80 -16.02 -2.34
CA ALA A 236 -17.59 -15.54 -3.69
C ALA A 236 -16.27 -16.07 -4.26
N LEU A 237 -16.16 -16.16 -5.59
CA LEU A 237 -15.03 -16.83 -6.27
C LEU A 237 -13.66 -16.21 -5.96
N LEU A 238 -13.57 -14.88 -5.88
CA LEU A 238 -12.33 -14.15 -5.61
C LEU A 238 -12.25 -13.63 -4.17
N GLN A 239 -13.20 -14.00 -3.31
CA GLN A 239 -13.15 -13.64 -1.90
C GLN A 239 -12.31 -14.67 -1.13
N PRO A 240 -11.26 -14.24 -0.40
CA PRO A 240 -10.51 -15.14 0.45
C PRO A 240 -11.36 -15.69 1.61
N PRO A 241 -10.97 -16.84 2.21
CA PRO A 241 -11.57 -17.34 3.43
C PRO A 241 -11.57 -16.28 4.54
N VAL A 242 -12.60 -16.29 5.38
CA VAL A 242 -12.83 -15.23 6.38
C VAL A 242 -11.65 -15.06 7.36
N HIS A 243 -11.11 -16.15 7.89
CA HIS A 243 -9.99 -16.10 8.85
C HIS A 243 -8.68 -15.75 8.16
N TRP A 244 -8.47 -16.22 6.92
CA TRP A 244 -7.32 -15.80 6.11
C TRP A 244 -7.35 -14.31 5.82
N GLN A 245 -8.52 -13.78 5.44
CA GLN A 245 -8.71 -12.36 5.20
C GLN A 245 -8.40 -11.53 6.44
N ALA A 246 -8.93 -11.92 7.61
CA ALA A 246 -8.68 -11.24 8.87
C ALA A 246 -7.18 -11.23 9.24
N LEU A 247 -6.50 -12.39 9.14
CA LEU A 247 -5.06 -12.50 9.37
C LEU A 247 -4.23 -11.68 8.38
N ALA A 248 -4.60 -11.67 7.10
CA ALA A 248 -3.94 -10.86 6.07
C ALA A 248 -4.03 -9.36 6.40
N LEU A 249 -5.22 -8.90 6.80
CA LEU A 249 -5.43 -7.51 7.21
C LEU A 249 -4.68 -7.15 8.48
N ALA A 250 -4.68 -8.04 9.49
CA ALA A 250 -3.89 -7.87 10.70
C ALA A 250 -2.39 -7.78 10.40
N LEU A 251 -1.86 -8.68 9.54
CA LEU A 251 -0.47 -8.69 9.15
C LEU A 251 -0.07 -7.39 8.41
N LEU A 252 -0.89 -6.93 7.46
CA LEU A 252 -0.66 -5.67 6.76
C LEU A 252 -0.65 -4.48 7.72
N ALA A 253 -1.57 -4.45 8.68
CA ALA A 253 -1.67 -3.38 9.67
C ALA A 253 -0.49 -3.34 10.63
N LEU A 254 -0.10 -4.51 11.18
CA LEU A 254 1.06 -4.63 12.07
C LEU A 254 2.37 -4.31 11.33
N ALA A 255 2.52 -4.75 10.08
CA ALA A 255 3.67 -4.42 9.25
C ALA A 255 3.74 -2.90 8.95
N ALA A 256 2.61 -2.27 8.65
CA ALA A 256 2.51 -0.82 8.46
C ALA A 256 2.82 -0.05 9.75
N ALA A 257 2.32 -0.51 10.91
CA ALA A 257 2.63 0.07 12.21
C ALA A 257 4.13 -0.01 12.51
N ALA A 258 4.75 -1.19 12.30
CA ALA A 258 6.19 -1.37 12.45
C ALA A 258 7.00 -0.51 11.46
N ALA A 259 6.50 -0.29 10.25
CA ALA A 259 7.11 0.62 9.28
C ALA A 259 7.05 2.08 9.74
N ALA A 260 5.92 2.50 10.30
CA ALA A 260 5.70 3.84 10.83
C ALA A 260 6.60 4.12 12.04
N LEU A 261 6.73 3.18 12.99
CA LEU A 261 7.66 3.27 14.12
C LEU A 261 9.12 3.41 13.66
N ARG A 262 9.50 2.65 12.63
CA ARG A 262 10.83 2.75 12.00
C ARG A 262 10.99 4.00 11.12
N ARG A 263 9.93 4.79 10.92
CA ARG A 263 9.88 5.95 10.00
C ARG A 263 10.41 5.59 8.61
N ALA A 264 10.08 4.39 8.14
CA ALA A 264 10.51 3.91 6.83
C ALA A 264 9.88 4.76 5.72
N ALA A 265 10.61 4.98 4.62
CA ALA A 265 10.12 5.79 3.51
C ALA A 265 8.85 5.22 2.83
N TRP A 266 8.60 3.92 2.98
CA TRP A 266 7.42 3.21 2.50
C TRP A 266 6.30 3.10 3.54
N ALA A 267 6.46 3.67 4.74
CA ALA A 267 5.46 3.58 5.81
C ALA A 267 4.13 4.24 5.44
N ARG A 268 4.17 5.37 4.73
CA ARG A 268 2.96 6.10 4.31
C ARG A 268 2.06 5.29 3.36
N PRO A 269 2.56 4.79 2.21
CA PRO A 269 1.72 3.97 1.33
C PRO A 269 1.25 2.68 2.01
N ALA A 270 2.11 2.01 2.79
CA ALA A 270 1.72 0.80 3.53
C ALA A 270 0.59 1.09 4.53
N ALA A 271 0.69 2.19 5.28
CA ALA A 271 -0.35 2.63 6.21
C ALA A 271 -1.66 2.96 5.50
N LEU A 272 -1.62 3.69 4.38
CA LEU A 272 -2.83 4.02 3.61
C LEU A 272 -3.53 2.76 3.10
N THR A 273 -2.77 1.80 2.55
CA THR A 273 -3.32 0.53 2.05
C THR A 273 -3.93 -0.29 3.19
N ALA A 274 -3.19 -0.52 4.27
CA ALA A 274 -3.67 -1.32 5.41
C ALA A 274 -4.87 -0.67 6.09
N ALA A 275 -4.81 0.65 6.32
CA ALA A 275 -5.88 1.41 6.96
C ALA A 275 -7.17 1.41 6.13
N ALA A 276 -7.08 1.62 4.81
CA ALA A 276 -8.25 1.60 3.93
C ALA A 276 -8.93 0.22 3.92
N LEU A 277 -8.15 -0.85 3.76
CA LEU A 277 -8.66 -2.22 3.75
C LEU A 277 -9.31 -2.60 5.09
N LEU A 278 -8.67 -2.29 6.22
CA LEU A 278 -9.24 -2.53 7.55
C LEU A 278 -10.51 -1.73 7.79
N SER A 279 -10.53 -0.46 7.35
CA SER A 279 -11.69 0.42 7.52
C SER A 279 -12.90 -0.14 6.80
N VAL A 280 -12.75 -0.54 5.54
CA VAL A 280 -13.85 -1.11 4.76
C VAL A 280 -14.28 -2.47 5.30
N HIS A 281 -13.33 -3.35 5.65
CA HIS A 281 -13.66 -4.64 6.26
C HIS A 281 -14.51 -4.47 7.53
N SER A 282 -14.15 -3.52 8.39
CA SER A 282 -14.87 -3.28 9.64
C SER A 282 -16.17 -2.50 9.43
N ALA A 283 -16.21 -1.60 8.46
CA ALA A 283 -17.43 -0.90 8.07
C ALA A 283 -18.48 -1.87 7.50
N VAL A 284 -18.05 -2.90 6.76
CA VAL A 284 -18.94 -3.98 6.31
C VAL A 284 -19.56 -4.72 7.50
N ALA A 285 -18.76 -5.08 8.50
CA ALA A 285 -19.27 -5.73 9.71
C ALA A 285 -20.27 -4.84 10.48
N LEU A 286 -19.99 -3.54 10.57
CA LEU A 286 -20.91 -2.57 11.21
C LEU A 286 -22.20 -2.36 10.41
N ALA A 287 -22.11 -2.28 9.08
CA ALA A 287 -23.27 -2.15 8.23
C ALA A 287 -24.16 -3.40 8.32
N PHE A 288 -23.55 -4.58 8.42
CA PHE A 288 -24.28 -5.82 8.70
C PHE A 288 -24.98 -5.78 10.07
N ALA A 289 -24.26 -5.42 11.14
CA ALA A 289 -24.83 -5.27 12.49
C ALA A 289 -25.94 -4.21 12.58
N LEU A 290 -25.82 -3.12 11.81
CA LEU A 290 -26.88 -2.11 11.69
C LEU A 290 -28.13 -2.74 11.07
N ARG A 291 -27.95 -3.51 10.01
CA ARG A 291 -29.05 -4.10 9.24
C ARG A 291 -29.76 -5.23 9.98
N THR A 292 -29.03 -6.04 10.75
CA THR A 292 -29.62 -7.07 11.62
C THR A 292 -30.30 -6.47 12.87
N GLY A 293 -30.22 -5.14 13.05
CA GLY A 293 -30.78 -4.44 14.20
C GLY A 293 -30.03 -4.72 15.51
N GLU A 294 -28.80 -5.22 15.42
CA GLU A 294 -27.92 -5.46 16.56
C GLU A 294 -27.51 -4.14 17.22
N LEU A 295 -27.20 -3.11 16.43
CA LEU A 295 -26.83 -1.80 16.98
C LEU A 295 -27.96 -1.14 17.77
N GLY A 296 -29.22 -1.29 17.33
CA GLY A 296 -30.38 -0.76 18.06
C GLY A 296 -30.67 -1.49 19.37
N ARG A 297 -30.13 -2.71 19.54
CA ARG A 297 -30.32 -3.56 20.71
C ARG A 297 -28.99 -3.91 21.39
N LEU A 298 -27.96 -3.09 21.19
CA LEU A 298 -26.58 -3.40 21.61
C LEU A 298 -26.50 -3.80 23.09
N ALA A 299 -27.17 -3.06 23.98
CA ALA A 299 -27.19 -3.35 25.42
C ALA A 299 -27.86 -4.68 25.79
N ALA A 300 -28.74 -5.20 24.93
CA ALA A 300 -29.42 -6.48 25.12
C ALA A 300 -28.69 -7.67 24.48
N LEU A 301 -27.63 -7.43 23.69
CA LEU A 301 -26.84 -8.50 23.09
C LEU A 301 -25.98 -9.20 24.15
N PRO A 302 -25.62 -10.48 23.93
CA PRO A 302 -24.58 -11.13 24.73
C PRO A 302 -23.29 -10.30 24.72
N VAL A 303 -22.56 -10.27 25.84
CA VAL A 303 -21.31 -9.50 26.01
C VAL A 303 -20.33 -9.74 24.85
N ARG A 304 -20.28 -10.98 24.35
CA ARG A 304 -19.47 -11.33 23.17
C ARG A 304 -19.84 -10.49 21.94
N ALA A 305 -21.11 -10.45 21.56
CA ALA A 305 -21.56 -9.72 20.38
C ALA A 305 -21.37 -8.20 20.58
N GLN A 306 -21.54 -7.70 21.80
CA GLN A 306 -21.19 -6.31 22.13
C GLN A 306 -19.71 -6.01 21.88
N LEU A 307 -18.81 -6.92 22.28
CA LEU A 307 -17.37 -6.79 22.04
C LEU A 307 -17.03 -6.92 20.56
N GLU A 308 -17.69 -7.79 19.80
CA GLU A 308 -17.47 -7.93 18.34
C GLU A 308 -17.85 -6.63 17.62
N VAL A 309 -19.05 -6.11 17.87
CA VAL A 309 -19.53 -4.84 17.30
C VAL A 309 -18.66 -3.66 17.76
N GLY A 310 -18.31 -3.60 19.05
CA GLY A 310 -17.44 -2.57 19.61
C GLY A 310 -16.03 -2.61 19.02
N THR A 311 -15.47 -3.81 18.78
CA THR A 311 -14.18 -3.96 18.12
C THR A 311 -14.25 -3.54 16.65
N ALA A 312 -15.30 -3.92 15.92
CA ALA A 312 -15.51 -3.48 14.55
C ALA A 312 -15.61 -1.94 14.47
N ALA A 313 -16.33 -1.30 15.39
CA ALA A 313 -16.42 0.16 15.50
C ALA A 313 -15.05 0.79 15.75
N PHE A 314 -14.29 0.25 16.71
CA PHE A 314 -12.94 0.70 17.02
C PHE A 314 -12.00 0.57 15.81
N VAL A 315 -11.96 -0.59 15.15
CA VAL A 315 -11.08 -0.84 14.00
C VAL A 315 -11.47 0.05 12.81
N ALA A 316 -12.76 0.26 12.55
CA ALA A 316 -13.23 1.17 11.51
C ALA A 316 -12.78 2.62 11.78
N ALA A 317 -12.97 3.11 13.01
CA ALA A 317 -12.58 4.45 13.40
C ALA A 317 -11.05 4.63 13.39
N ALA A 318 -10.30 3.65 13.91
CA ALA A 318 -8.85 3.66 13.93
C ALA A 318 -8.26 3.63 12.50
N GLY A 319 -8.83 2.80 11.62
CA GLY A 319 -8.47 2.77 10.21
C GLY A 319 -8.71 4.11 9.52
N LEU A 320 -9.90 4.71 9.69
CA LEU A 320 -10.22 6.01 9.10
C LEU A 320 -9.29 7.12 9.62
N ALA A 321 -9.06 7.18 10.94
CA ALA A 321 -8.14 8.12 11.54
C ALA A 321 -6.69 7.90 11.06
N ALA A 322 -6.27 6.65 10.86
CA ALA A 322 -4.96 6.33 10.29
C ALA A 322 -4.83 6.76 8.82
N VAL A 323 -5.89 6.63 8.00
CA VAL A 323 -5.91 7.17 6.63
C VAL A 323 -5.70 8.69 6.67
N ILE A 324 -6.45 9.41 7.52
CA ILE A 324 -6.35 10.87 7.65
C ILE A 324 -4.94 11.28 8.13
N ALA A 325 -4.39 10.59 9.12
CA ALA A 325 -3.05 10.86 9.64
C ALA A 325 -1.96 10.59 8.60
N ALA A 326 -2.05 9.47 7.87
CA ALA A 326 -1.12 9.11 6.81
C ALA A 326 -1.26 9.99 5.54
N ALA A 327 -2.43 10.59 5.32
CA ALA A 327 -2.65 11.52 4.21
C ALA A 327 -1.91 12.86 4.39
N ARG A 328 -1.48 13.22 5.61
CA ARG A 328 -0.77 14.48 5.85
C ARG A 328 0.61 14.53 5.16
N PRO A 329 1.03 15.68 4.60
CA PRO A 329 2.37 15.84 4.02
C PRO A 329 3.48 15.55 5.04
N GLY A 330 4.56 14.90 4.58
CA GLY A 330 5.76 14.68 5.38
C GLY A 330 6.64 15.92 5.49
N VAL A 331 7.65 15.89 6.36
CA VAL A 331 8.65 16.97 6.46
C VAL A 331 9.46 16.97 5.16
N PRO A 332 9.57 18.10 4.44
CA PRO A 332 10.58 18.23 3.39
C PRO A 332 11.96 17.91 4.01
N ALA A 333 12.80 17.13 3.34
CA ALA A 333 14.17 17.02 3.81
C ALA A 333 14.76 18.44 3.90
N ALA A 334 15.40 18.75 5.03
CA ALA A 334 16.18 19.98 5.12
C ALA A 334 17.12 19.99 3.91
N ALA A 335 17.08 21.08 3.13
CA ALA A 335 18.11 21.29 2.13
C ALA A 335 19.46 21.16 2.85
N PRO A 336 20.50 20.56 2.22
CA PRO A 336 21.85 20.76 2.73
C PRO A 336 22.03 22.26 2.95
N ASP A 337 22.51 22.61 4.14
CA ASP A 337 22.59 23.99 4.60
C ASP A 337 23.26 24.81 3.48
N ALA A 338 22.58 25.83 2.96
CA ALA A 338 23.19 26.69 1.95
C ALA A 338 24.37 27.50 2.52
N ASP A 339 24.54 27.46 3.85
CA ASP A 339 25.72 27.94 4.57
C ASP A 339 26.91 26.97 4.54
N GLU A 340 26.75 25.77 3.97
CA GLU A 340 27.89 25.00 3.42
C GLU A 340 28.26 25.58 2.04
N ALA A 341 28.43 26.90 1.99
CA ALA A 341 29.09 27.59 0.90
C ALA A 341 30.52 27.07 0.84
N LEU A 342 30.77 26.11 -0.05
CA LEU A 342 32.11 25.70 -0.44
C LEU A 342 32.88 26.99 -0.76
N ALA A 343 33.86 27.31 0.09
CA ALA A 343 34.75 28.43 -0.13
C ALA A 343 35.37 28.29 -1.53
N TYR A 344 35.50 29.42 -2.22
CA TYR A 344 36.09 29.49 -3.56
C TYR A 344 37.41 28.71 -3.59
N GLY A 345 37.43 27.58 -4.31
CA GLY A 345 38.62 26.74 -4.48
C GLY A 345 38.74 25.48 -3.59
N ALA A 346 37.77 25.15 -2.73
CA ALA A 346 37.86 23.92 -1.93
C ALA A 346 37.60 22.66 -2.76
N ALA A 347 38.64 21.84 -3.00
CA ALA A 347 38.49 20.50 -3.58
C ALA A 347 37.94 19.51 -2.52
N PRO A 348 37.22 18.44 -2.94
CA PRO A 348 36.70 17.44 -2.00
C PRO A 348 37.85 16.72 -1.27
N GLY A 349 38.06 17.01 0.02
CA GLY A 349 39.06 16.35 0.87
C GLY A 349 40.13 17.26 1.48
N GLU A 350 40.17 18.54 1.13
CA GLU A 350 41.12 19.48 1.76
C GLU A 350 40.62 19.99 3.11
N ALA A 351 41.47 19.89 4.13
CA ALA A 351 41.22 20.47 5.44
C ALA A 351 41.18 22.01 5.34
N ARG A 352 40.18 22.61 5.99
CA ARG A 352 39.99 24.07 6.07
C ARG A 352 41.29 24.75 6.55
N PRO A 353 41.85 25.73 5.81
CA PRO A 353 42.89 26.56 6.36
C PRO A 353 42.33 27.34 7.56
N PRO A 354 42.99 27.34 8.74
CA PRO A 354 42.44 27.92 9.97
C PRO A 354 42.18 29.43 9.89
N HIS A 355 42.74 30.13 8.90
CA HIS A 355 42.52 31.54 8.65
C HIS A 355 42.33 31.83 7.17
N ALA A 356 41.07 31.98 6.74
CA ALA A 356 40.79 32.72 5.51
C ALA A 356 41.01 34.21 5.81
N PRO A 357 41.79 34.96 5.00
CA PRO A 357 41.92 36.39 5.16
C PRO A 357 40.54 37.06 4.97
N PRO A 358 40.23 38.13 5.73
CA PRO A 358 38.98 38.85 5.57
C PRO A 358 38.83 39.35 4.13
N PRO A 359 37.61 39.40 3.58
CA PRO A 359 37.39 39.92 2.24
C PRO A 359 37.90 41.36 2.14
N PRO A 360 38.51 41.77 1.00
CA PRO A 360 38.99 43.12 0.83
C PRO A 360 37.83 44.10 1.01
N SER A 361 38.02 45.11 1.86
CA SER A 361 37.01 46.12 2.20
C SER A 361 36.62 47.02 1.03
N THR A 362 37.30 46.90 -0.11
CA THR A 362 37.06 47.68 -1.32
C THR A 362 37.10 46.77 -2.53
N LEU A 363 35.93 46.58 -3.15
CA LEU A 363 35.86 46.02 -4.50
C LEU A 363 36.41 47.06 -5.50
N PRO A 364 37.14 46.64 -6.55
CA PRO A 364 37.62 47.55 -7.59
C PRO A 364 36.45 48.22 -8.33
N PRO A 365 36.62 49.43 -8.87
CA PRO A 365 35.57 50.08 -9.66
C PRO A 365 35.21 49.22 -10.88
N GLY A 366 33.94 48.83 -11.00
CA GLY A 366 33.41 48.07 -12.13
C GLY A 366 33.00 46.61 -11.84
N TRP A 367 32.97 46.20 -10.56
CA TRP A 367 32.32 44.97 -10.10
C TRP A 367 30.88 45.18 -9.68
#